data_AF-A0A1G3SKJ0-F1
#
_entry.id   AF-A0A1G3SKJ0-F1
#
_cell.length_a   1.000
_cell.length_b   1.000
_cell.length_c   1.000
_cell.angle_alpha   90.00
_cell.angle_beta   90.00
_cell.angle_gamma   90.00
#
_symmetry.space_group_name_H-M   'P 1'
#
loop_
_entity.id
_entity.type
_entity.pdbx_description
1 polymer ?
#
loop_
_entity_poly.entity_id
_entity_poly.type
_entity_poly.pdbx_seq_one_letter_code
_entity_poly.pdbx_strand_id
1 'polypeptide(L)'
;MNENLRREILKHAKVAFERACTLRENERIEVYLNEGTVKVSDVLSEDENILYSPNRILCYQVWGHDYLEEEIRAWIDQARAEISPKPLEESIVETLNAIAASKGLTHEEITSAEVFANLKMDQLEQIEHAIIEYWWDNKEVENAKSLALEQINEALKDID
;
A
#
# COMPACT_ATOMS: atom_id res chain seq x y z
N MET A 1 -24.33 -6.99 -15.09
CA MET A 1 -23.20 -6.95 -14.12
C MET A 1 -23.68 -6.48 -12.75
N ASN A 2 -23.53 -7.31 -11.71
CA ASN A 2 -24.00 -7.01 -10.35
C ASN A 2 -23.05 -6.00 -9.68
N GLU A 3 -23.45 -4.73 -9.61
CA GLU A 3 -22.65 -3.65 -9.02
C GLU A 3 -22.28 -3.92 -7.55
N ASN A 4 -23.10 -4.68 -6.82
CA ASN A 4 -22.80 -5.09 -5.45
C ASN A 4 -21.61 -6.05 -5.41
N LEU A 5 -21.54 -7.01 -6.34
CA LEU A 5 -20.43 -7.97 -6.42
C LEU A 5 -19.11 -7.25 -6.75
N ARG A 6 -19.13 -6.35 -7.73
CA ARG A 6 -17.95 -5.53 -8.07
C ARG A 6 -17.45 -4.73 -6.86
N ARG A 7 -18.36 -4.12 -6.10
CA ARG A 7 -18.02 -3.36 -4.90
C ARG A 7 -17.46 -4.26 -3.79
N GLU A 8 -17.99 -5.46 -3.64
CA GLU A 8 -17.49 -6.46 -2.69
C GLU A 8 -16.08 -6.92 -3.06
N ILE A 9 -15.84 -7.29 -4.31
CA ILE A 9 -14.50 -7.67 -4.79
C ILE A 9 -13.51 -6.52 -4.58
N LEU A 10 -13.88 -5.27 -4.89
CA LEU A 10 -13.00 -4.13 -4.70
C LEU A 10 -12.61 -3.91 -3.21
N LYS A 11 -13.52 -4.18 -2.26
CA LYS A 11 -13.18 -4.13 -0.84
C LYS A 11 -12.12 -5.17 -0.48
N HIS A 12 -12.26 -6.39 -0.98
CA HIS A 12 -11.26 -7.44 -0.77
C HIS A 12 -9.95 -7.13 -1.49
N ALA A 13 -9.99 -6.49 -2.66
CA ALA A 13 -8.80 -6.04 -3.37
C ALA A 13 -8.02 -4.99 -2.57
N LYS A 14 -8.70 -4.03 -1.92
CA LYS A 14 -8.02 -3.05 -1.04
C LYS A 14 -7.28 -3.75 0.09
N VAL A 15 -7.93 -4.67 0.79
CA VAL A 15 -7.32 -5.44 1.90
C VAL A 15 -6.16 -6.30 1.40
N ALA A 16 -6.29 -6.91 0.23
CA ALA A 16 -5.20 -7.68 -0.39
C ALA A 16 -4.00 -6.79 -0.73
N PHE A 17 -4.24 -5.59 -1.26
CA PHE A 17 -3.21 -4.60 -1.57
C PHE A 17 -2.48 -4.15 -0.30
N GLU A 18 -3.22 -3.73 0.74
CA GLU A 18 -2.64 -3.34 2.04
C GLU A 18 -1.74 -4.45 2.61
N ARG A 19 -2.19 -5.71 2.52
CA ARG A 19 -1.38 -6.85 2.97
C ARG A 19 -0.16 -7.07 2.08
N ALA A 20 -0.28 -6.91 0.77
CA ALA A 20 0.82 -7.07 -0.18
C ALA A 20 1.94 -6.04 0.04
N CYS A 21 1.63 -4.85 0.54
CA CYS A 21 2.65 -3.86 0.94
C CYS A 21 3.56 -4.32 2.10
N THR A 22 3.30 -5.49 2.71
CA THR A 22 4.13 -6.10 3.76
C THR A 22 4.81 -7.39 3.31
N LEU A 23 4.66 -7.78 2.04
CA LEU A 23 5.17 -9.02 1.47
C LEU A 23 6.38 -8.79 0.58
N ARG A 24 7.13 -9.86 0.34
CA ARG A 24 8.25 -9.85 -0.60
C ARG A 24 7.75 -9.75 -2.04
N GLU A 25 8.58 -9.23 -2.94
CA GLU A 25 8.23 -9.05 -4.35
C GLU A 25 7.83 -10.35 -5.09
N ASN A 26 8.31 -11.50 -4.61
CA ASN A 26 7.99 -12.82 -5.17
C ASN A 26 6.82 -13.53 -4.47
N GLU A 27 6.14 -12.83 -3.55
CA GLU A 27 4.93 -13.28 -2.88
C GLU A 27 3.74 -12.50 -3.44
N ARG A 28 2.56 -13.10 -3.45
CA ARG A 28 1.35 -12.44 -3.94
C ARG A 28 0.10 -12.89 -3.21
N ILE A 29 -0.95 -12.10 -3.40
CA ILE A 29 -2.30 -12.40 -2.96
C ILE A 29 -3.25 -12.31 -4.16
N GLU A 30 -4.18 -13.26 -4.24
CA GLU A 30 -5.20 -13.32 -5.27
C GLU A 30 -6.59 -13.18 -4.65
N VAL A 31 -7.43 -12.34 -5.25
CA VAL A 31 -8.86 -12.24 -4.97
C VAL A 31 -9.61 -12.87 -6.13
N TYR A 32 -10.48 -13.83 -5.83
CA TYR A 32 -11.17 -14.62 -6.83
C TYR A 32 -12.61 -14.93 -6.41
N LEU A 33 -13.46 -15.24 -7.39
CA LEU A 33 -14.77 -15.80 -7.15
C LEU A 33 -14.65 -17.32 -7.06
N ASN A 34 -15.37 -17.94 -6.13
CA ASN A 34 -15.55 -19.38 -6.04
C ASN A 34 -17.05 -19.66 -5.84
N GLU A 35 -17.69 -20.21 -6.87
CA GLU A 35 -19.15 -20.40 -6.91
C GLU A 35 -19.92 -19.09 -6.63
N GLY A 36 -19.46 -18.00 -7.24
CA GLY A 36 -20.04 -16.66 -7.09
C GLY A 36 -19.75 -15.95 -5.77
N THR A 37 -19.01 -16.58 -4.85
CA THR A 37 -18.61 -15.98 -3.56
C THR A 37 -17.18 -15.44 -3.65
N VAL A 38 -16.94 -14.23 -3.14
CA VAL A 38 -15.60 -13.64 -3.10
C VAL A 38 -14.71 -14.37 -2.09
N LYS A 39 -13.50 -14.71 -2.50
CA LYS A 39 -12.46 -15.35 -1.70
C LYS A 39 -11.13 -14.63 -1.91
N VAL A 40 -10.28 -14.71 -0.89
CA VAL A 40 -8.91 -14.21 -0.91
C VAL A 40 -8.00 -15.40 -0.64
N SER A 41 -6.91 -15.52 -1.38
CA SER A 41 -5.91 -16.56 -1.13
C SER A 41 -5.14 -16.31 0.17
N ASP A 42 -4.43 -17.33 0.63
CA ASP A 42 -3.26 -17.11 1.49
C ASP A 42 -2.13 -16.43 0.68
N VAL A 43 -0.99 -16.16 1.31
CA VAL A 43 0.20 -15.68 0.60
C VAL A 43 0.72 -16.80 -0.28
N LEU A 44 0.86 -16.53 -1.58
CA LEU A 44 1.34 -17.47 -2.58
C LEU A 44 2.74 -17.07 -3.02
N SER A 45 3.66 -18.04 -3.05
CA SER A 45 4.98 -17.90 -3.66
C SER A 45 4.86 -17.92 -5.19
N GLU A 46 5.84 -17.37 -5.89
CA GLU A 46 5.88 -17.25 -7.36
C GLU A 46 5.54 -18.56 -8.12
N ASP A 47 5.91 -19.72 -7.58
CA ASP A 47 5.72 -21.04 -8.18
C ASP A 47 4.37 -21.70 -7.83
N GLU A 48 3.66 -21.21 -6.81
CA GLU A 48 2.35 -21.72 -6.44
C GLU A 48 1.31 -21.31 -7.47
N ASN A 49 0.43 -22.23 -7.88
CA ASN A 49 -0.57 -21.96 -8.91
C ASN A 49 -1.97 -22.37 -8.44
N ILE A 50 -2.93 -21.46 -8.56
CA ILE A 50 -4.34 -21.75 -8.36
C ILE A 50 -4.94 -22.17 -9.70
N LEU A 51 -5.59 -23.34 -9.73
CA LEU A 51 -6.34 -23.79 -10.91
C LEU A 51 -7.66 -23.03 -11.01
N TYR A 52 -7.79 -22.20 -12.05
CA TYR A 52 -9.00 -21.46 -12.39
C TYR A 52 -9.93 -22.26 -13.30
N SER A 53 -11.23 -22.04 -13.19
CA SER A 53 -12.28 -22.79 -13.89
C SER A 53 -13.53 -21.91 -14.07
N PRO A 54 -14.57 -22.34 -14.81
CA PRO A 54 -15.79 -21.54 -14.93
C PRO A 54 -16.46 -21.18 -13.59
N ASN A 55 -16.26 -22.00 -12.55
CA ASN A 55 -16.77 -21.74 -11.20
C ASN A 55 -15.75 -21.08 -10.27
N ARG A 56 -14.52 -20.86 -10.75
CA ARG A 56 -13.44 -20.18 -10.02
C ARG A 56 -12.73 -19.17 -10.91
N ILE A 57 -12.96 -17.88 -10.68
CA ILE A 57 -12.55 -16.81 -11.58
C ILE A 57 -11.62 -15.84 -10.85
N LEU A 58 -10.39 -15.66 -11.33
CA LEU A 58 -9.47 -14.65 -10.80
C LEU A 58 -10.04 -13.26 -11.07
N CYS A 59 -10.14 -12.42 -10.04
CA CYS A 59 -10.65 -11.06 -10.19
C CYS A 59 -9.58 -10.00 -9.94
N TYR A 60 -8.58 -10.28 -9.13
CA TYR A 60 -7.48 -9.38 -8.85
C TYR A 60 -6.28 -10.15 -8.33
N GLN A 61 -5.08 -9.77 -8.78
CA GLN A 61 -3.82 -10.26 -8.26
C GLN A 61 -2.92 -9.07 -7.93
N VAL A 62 -2.22 -9.16 -6.80
CA VAL A 62 -1.24 -8.18 -6.35
C VAL A 62 -0.01 -8.87 -5.77
N TRP A 63 1.16 -8.43 -6.22
CA TRP A 63 2.46 -8.89 -5.75
C TRP A 63 2.95 -8.03 -4.59
N GLY A 64 3.85 -8.58 -3.79
CA GLY A 64 4.40 -7.87 -2.64
C GLY A 64 5.22 -6.66 -3.03
N HIS A 65 5.30 -5.71 -2.11
CA HIS A 65 6.12 -4.51 -2.23
C HIS A 65 7.06 -4.44 -1.02
N ASP A 66 8.30 -4.95 -1.17
CA ASP A 66 9.25 -5.18 -0.07
C ASP A 66 9.99 -3.91 0.41
N TYR A 67 9.73 -2.74 -0.20
CA TYR A 67 10.57 -1.56 -0.02
C TYR A 67 9.79 -0.30 0.38
N LEU A 68 9.14 -0.33 1.55
CA LEU A 68 8.56 0.87 2.16
C LEU A 68 9.59 1.83 2.75
N GLU A 69 10.83 1.39 3.05
CA GLU A 69 11.84 2.28 3.66
C GLU A 69 12.19 3.49 2.77
N GLU A 70 12.41 3.27 1.47
CA GLU A 70 12.72 4.37 0.55
C GLU A 70 11.55 5.36 0.45
N GLU A 71 10.32 4.84 0.48
CA GLU A 71 9.08 5.61 0.43
C GLU A 71 8.86 6.41 1.72
N ILE A 72 9.13 5.81 2.89
CA ILE A 72 9.12 6.50 4.18
C ILE A 72 10.15 7.63 4.18
N ARG A 73 11.36 7.39 3.64
CA ARG A 73 12.39 8.42 3.54
C ARG A 73 11.99 9.55 2.60
N ALA A 74 11.37 9.23 1.46
CA ALA A 74 10.82 10.24 0.55
C ALA A 74 9.69 11.04 1.22
N TRP A 75 8.83 10.38 2.01
CA TRP A 75 7.79 11.04 2.79
C TRP A 75 8.35 11.97 3.86
N ILE A 76 9.44 11.56 4.55
CA ILE A 76 10.17 12.43 5.49
C ILE A 76 10.70 13.67 4.77
N ASP A 77 11.28 13.51 3.58
CA ASP A 77 11.80 14.63 2.79
C ASP A 77 10.66 15.57 2.34
N GLN A 78 9.50 15.03 1.97
CA GLN A 78 8.31 15.81 1.66
C GLN A 78 7.78 16.58 2.89
N ALA A 79 7.68 15.93 4.05
CA ALA A 79 7.24 16.54 5.30
C ALA A 79 8.07 17.78 5.67
N ARG A 80 9.38 17.76 5.39
CA ARG A 80 10.29 18.90 5.62
C ARG A 80 10.03 20.09 4.70
N ALA A 81 9.53 19.83 3.49
CA ALA A 81 9.25 20.86 2.50
C ALA A 81 7.85 21.48 2.65
N GLU A 82 6.98 20.87 3.46
CA GLU A 82 5.59 21.28 3.63
C GLU A 82 5.48 22.58 4.43
N ILE A 83 4.75 23.55 3.87
CA ILE A 83 4.58 24.89 4.50
C ILE A 83 3.55 24.82 5.64
N SER A 84 2.57 23.92 5.51
CA SER A 84 1.53 23.68 6.51
C SER A 84 1.42 22.18 6.80
N PRO A 85 2.38 21.61 7.56
CA PRO A 85 2.42 20.18 7.85
C PRO A 85 1.13 19.75 8.56
N LYS A 86 0.64 18.55 8.27
CA LYS A 86 -0.46 17.95 9.04
C LYS A 86 0.15 17.27 10.28
N PRO A 87 -0.66 16.74 11.21
CA PRO A 87 -0.15 16.20 12.47
C PRO A 87 0.94 15.12 12.32
N LEU A 88 0.89 14.31 11.26
CA LEU A 88 1.91 13.31 11.00
C LEU A 88 3.23 13.95 10.59
N GLU A 89 3.22 14.89 9.63
CA GLU A 89 4.39 15.63 9.19
C GLU A 89 4.97 16.49 10.32
N GLU A 90 4.13 17.08 11.18
CA GLU A 90 4.56 17.78 12.40
C GLU A 90 5.38 16.85 13.30
N SER A 91 4.92 15.62 13.54
CA SER A 91 5.63 14.65 14.38
C SER A 91 7.00 14.24 13.80
N ILE A 92 7.12 14.19 12.46
CA ILE A 92 8.38 13.93 11.76
C ILE A 92 9.35 15.10 11.98
N VAL A 93 8.86 16.33 11.83
CA VAL A 93 9.63 17.55 12.07
C VAL A 93 10.08 17.65 13.52
N GLU A 94 9.23 17.30 14.49
CA GLU A 94 9.62 17.23 15.91
C GLU A 94 10.76 16.24 16.16
N THR A 95 10.70 15.07 15.53
CA THR A 95 11.76 14.04 15.62
C THR A 95 13.08 14.59 15.07
N LEU A 96 13.04 15.25 13.91
CA LEU A 96 14.18 15.93 13.31
C LEU A 96 14.76 17.01 14.23
N ASN A 97 13.92 17.85 14.83
CA ASN A 97 14.33 18.91 15.75
C ASN A 97 15.06 18.34 16.97
N ALA A 98 14.56 17.22 17.52
CA ALA A 98 15.18 16.53 18.65
C ALA A 98 16.57 15.98 18.30
N ILE A 99 16.72 15.37 17.12
CA ILE A 99 18.01 14.86 16.64
C ILE A 99 19.00 16.02 16.45
N ALA A 100 18.59 17.08 15.75
CA ALA A 100 19.40 18.26 15.50
C ALA A 100 19.90 18.89 16.82
N ALA A 101 18.98 19.10 17.77
CA ALA A 101 19.31 19.63 19.10
C ALA A 101 20.29 18.72 19.87
N SER A 102 20.12 17.40 19.80
CA SER A 102 21.01 16.45 20.49
C SER A 102 22.44 16.44 19.93
N LYS A 103 22.61 16.76 18.63
CA LYS A 103 23.89 16.76 17.93
C LYS A 103 24.53 18.14 17.79
N GLY A 104 23.78 19.20 18.12
CA GLY A 104 24.23 20.59 17.89
C GLY A 104 24.36 20.93 16.40
N LEU A 105 23.56 20.28 15.55
CA LEU A 105 23.51 20.48 14.10
C LEU A 105 22.25 21.27 13.72
N THR A 106 22.22 21.80 12.50
CA THR A 106 21.00 22.38 11.92
C THR A 106 20.13 21.31 11.28
N HIS A 107 18.89 21.66 10.97
CA HIS A 107 17.90 20.73 10.41
C HIS A 107 18.30 20.20 9.03
N GLU A 108 18.97 21.04 8.23
CA GLU A 108 19.45 20.74 6.88
C GLU A 108 20.59 19.71 6.90
N GLU A 109 21.27 19.56 8.03
CA GLU A 109 22.37 18.61 8.21
C GLU A 109 21.87 17.20 8.60
N ILE A 110 20.60 17.06 9.00
CA ILE A 110 20.02 15.77 9.40
C ILE A 110 19.46 15.05 8.18
N THR A 111 19.92 13.84 7.91
CA THR A 111 19.46 13.04 6.77
C THR A 111 18.08 12.40 7.02
N SER A 112 17.32 12.10 5.97
CA SER A 112 16.05 11.34 6.10
C SER A 112 16.27 9.94 6.68
N ALA A 113 17.42 9.32 6.40
CA ALA A 113 17.83 8.05 7.00
C ALA A 113 18.00 8.14 8.53
N GLU A 114 18.57 9.24 9.03
CA GLU A 114 18.70 9.45 10.48
C GLU A 114 17.36 9.70 11.16
N VAL A 115 16.46 10.45 10.51
CA VAL A 115 15.10 10.63 11.04
C VAL A 115 14.38 9.29 11.08
N PHE A 116 14.41 8.53 9.98
CA PHE A 116 13.83 7.18 9.90
C PHE A 116 14.30 6.28 11.04
N ALA A 117 15.62 6.23 11.29
CA ALA A 117 16.21 5.43 12.36
C ALA A 117 15.80 5.85 13.79
N ASN A 118 15.20 7.03 13.96
CA ASN A 118 14.78 7.58 15.25
C ASN A 118 13.26 7.77 15.36
N LEU A 119 12.48 7.42 14.33
CA LEU A 119 11.02 7.40 14.42
C LEU A 119 10.57 6.30 15.40
N LYS A 120 9.52 6.59 16.15
CA LYS A 120 8.86 5.58 16.97
C LYS A 120 8.02 4.65 16.10
N MET A 121 7.76 3.44 16.58
CA MET A 121 6.96 2.44 15.86
C MET A 121 5.57 2.95 15.48
N ASP A 122 4.90 3.69 16.36
CA ASP A 122 3.59 4.29 16.09
C ASP A 122 3.63 5.35 14.99
N GLN A 123 4.75 6.07 14.85
CA GLN A 123 4.96 7.02 13.76
C GLN A 123 5.23 6.28 12.44
N LEU A 124 6.04 5.22 12.47
CA LEU A 124 6.30 4.38 11.30
C LEU A 124 5.00 3.77 10.75
N GLU A 125 4.19 3.14 11.61
CA GLU A 125 2.89 2.57 11.23
C GLU A 125 1.94 3.64 10.61
N GLN A 126 1.95 4.86 11.13
CA GLN A 126 1.14 5.95 10.57
C GLN A 126 1.64 6.42 9.21
N ILE A 127 2.96 6.49 9.00
CA ILE A 127 3.54 6.84 7.70
C ILE A 127 3.25 5.74 6.68
N GLU A 128 3.44 4.48 7.05
CA GLU A 128 3.13 3.33 6.19
C GLU A 128 1.66 3.35 5.75
N HIS A 129 0.73 3.54 6.69
CA HIS A 129 -0.69 3.68 6.33
C HIS A 129 -0.96 4.88 5.42
N ALA A 130 -0.31 6.02 5.63
CA ALA A 130 -0.48 7.19 4.78
C ALA A 130 0.03 6.95 3.35
N ILE A 131 1.17 6.27 3.20
CA ILE A 131 1.73 5.86 1.91
C ILE A 131 0.78 4.89 1.20
N ILE A 132 0.32 3.85 1.89
CA ILE A 132 -0.57 2.83 1.31
C ILE A 132 -1.89 3.45 0.86
N GLU A 133 -2.50 4.33 1.67
CA GLU A 133 -3.72 5.05 1.28
C GLU A 133 -3.48 5.98 0.09
N TYR A 134 -2.31 6.64 0.04
CA TYR A 134 -1.93 7.44 -1.12
C TYR A 134 -1.82 6.58 -2.38
N TRP A 135 -1.10 5.46 -2.34
CA TRP A 135 -0.99 4.55 -3.48
C TRP A 135 -2.32 3.95 -3.93
N TRP A 136 -3.25 3.74 -3.00
CA TRP A 136 -4.58 3.23 -3.34
C TRP A 136 -5.47 4.29 -4.00
N ASP A 137 -5.55 5.50 -3.46
CA ASP A 137 -6.55 6.50 -3.85
C ASP A 137 -6.00 7.76 -4.55
N ASN A 138 -4.70 7.84 -4.86
CA ASN A 138 -4.10 9.00 -5.52
C ASN A 138 -4.76 9.30 -6.88
N LYS A 139 -5.37 10.48 -7.01
CA LYS A 139 -6.18 10.87 -8.18
C LYS A 139 -5.37 11.42 -9.35
N GLU A 140 -4.09 11.72 -9.16
CA GLU A 140 -3.26 12.42 -10.15
C GLU A 140 -2.51 11.47 -11.08
N VAL A 141 -2.40 10.19 -10.73
CA VAL A 141 -1.68 9.15 -11.47
C VAL A 141 -2.53 7.87 -11.51
N GLU A 142 -2.24 6.96 -12.45
CA GLU A 142 -2.71 5.59 -12.36
C GLU A 142 -2.29 5.01 -11.00
N ASN A 143 -3.27 4.52 -10.24
CA ASN A 143 -3.13 4.11 -8.85
C ASN A 143 -3.51 2.64 -8.68
N ALA A 144 -3.24 2.08 -7.50
CA ALA A 144 -3.50 0.66 -7.26
C ALA A 144 -4.99 0.31 -7.41
N LYS A 145 -5.90 1.23 -7.05
CA LYS A 145 -7.35 1.04 -7.20
C LYS A 145 -7.80 1.05 -8.65
N SER A 146 -7.23 1.88 -9.53
CA SER A 146 -7.58 1.91 -10.95
C SER A 146 -7.12 0.63 -11.63
N LEU A 147 -5.90 0.16 -11.31
CA LEU A 147 -5.38 -1.12 -11.77
C LEU A 147 -6.23 -2.29 -11.27
N ALA A 148 -6.62 -2.29 -10.00
CA ALA A 148 -7.52 -3.30 -9.44
C ALA A 148 -8.88 -3.28 -10.15
N LEU A 149 -9.46 -2.10 -10.38
CA LEU A 149 -10.73 -1.96 -11.07
C LEU A 149 -10.67 -2.47 -12.51
N GLU A 150 -9.56 -2.26 -13.22
CA GLU A 150 -9.37 -2.79 -14.57
C GLU A 150 -9.40 -4.33 -14.57
N GLN A 151 -8.59 -4.98 -13.72
CA GLN A 151 -8.58 -6.44 -13.58
C GLN A 151 -9.96 -6.99 -13.20
N ILE A 152 -10.63 -6.37 -12.23
CA ILE A 152 -11.96 -6.79 -11.77
C ILE A 152 -12.98 -6.66 -12.89
N ASN A 153 -12.97 -5.55 -13.63
CA ASN A 153 -13.90 -5.34 -14.73
C ASN A 153 -13.66 -6.35 -15.85
N GLU A 154 -12.40 -6.66 -16.16
CA GLU A 154 -12.05 -7.69 -17.14
C GLU A 154 -12.59 -9.06 -16.73
N ALA A 155 -12.32 -9.48 -15.49
CA ALA A 155 -12.80 -10.76 -14.96
C ALA A 155 -14.32 -10.90 -14.93
N LEU A 156 -15.04 -9.79 -14.72
CA LEU A 156 -16.50 -9.78 -14.66
C LEU A 156 -17.17 -9.68 -16.04
N LYS A 157 -16.43 -9.34 -17.12
CA LYS A 157 -17.00 -9.36 -18.49
C LYS A 157 -17.44 -10.75 -18.91
N ASP A 158 -16.76 -11.78 -18.40
CA ASP A 158 -17.01 -13.18 -18.75
C ASP A 158 -18.13 -13.83 -17.91
N ILE A 159 -18.76 -13.06 -17.01
CA ILE A 159 -19.85 -13.50 -16.13
C ILE A 159 -21.13 -12.74 -16.52
N ASP A 160 -21.81 -13.26 -17.55
CA ASP A 160 -23.17 -12.82 -17.94
C ASP A 160 -24.25 -13.31 -16.96
#